data_AF-V5GNH8-F1
#
_entry.id   AF-V5GNH8-F1
#
_cell.length_a   1.000
_cell.length_b   1.000
_cell.length_c   1.000
_cell.angle_alpha   90.00
_cell.angle_beta   90.00
_cell.angle_gamma   90.00
#
_symmetry.space_group_name_H-M   'P 1'
#
loop_
_entity.id
_entity.type
_entity.pdbx_description
1 polymer ?
#
loop_
_entity_poly.entity_id
_entity_poly.type
_entity_poly.pdbx_seq_one_letter_code
_entity_poly.pdbx_strand_id
1 'polypeptide(L)'
;LSKLECMLLVLSFGSSFCSSQDDLPEIDTPLGRVQGYWKTLEGITYAAFEGIPYAKPPVGDLRFEEPEPIEAWSETLEANTLHTCIQAGLRAPETISGEEDCLYINV
;
A
#
# COMPACT_ATOMS: atom_id res chain seq x y z
N LEU A 1 -28.24 5.11 -8.91
CA LEU A 1 -28.66 4.66 -10.26
C LEU A 1 -27.48 3.87 -10.83
N SER A 2 -27.47 2.56 -11.08
CA SER A 2 -28.50 1.52 -11.06
C SER A 2 -27.86 0.24 -10.50
N LYS A 3 -28.20 -0.11 -9.24
CA LYS A 3 -28.10 -1.47 -8.69
C LYS A 3 -29.43 -2.24 -8.91
N LEU A 4 -30.37 -1.60 -9.61
CA LEU A 4 -31.78 -2.00 -9.65
C LEU A 4 -32.05 -3.10 -10.68
N GLU A 5 -31.12 -3.36 -11.60
CA GLU A 5 -31.25 -4.46 -12.57
C GLU A 5 -30.82 -5.82 -12.02
N CYS A 6 -30.19 -5.89 -10.84
CA CYS A 6 -29.74 -7.16 -10.26
C CYS A 6 -30.87 -7.96 -9.58
N MET A 7 -32.11 -7.46 -9.54
CA MET A 7 -33.16 -8.00 -8.65
C MET A 7 -34.37 -8.64 -9.32
N LEU A 8 -34.44 -8.79 -10.66
CA LEU A 8 -35.67 -9.26 -11.30
C LEU A 8 -35.67 -10.68 -11.89
N LEU A 9 -34.58 -11.46 -11.82
CA LEU A 9 -34.63 -12.87 -12.27
C LEU A 9 -33.71 -13.81 -11.46
N VAL A 10 -34.09 -14.13 -10.22
CA VAL A 10 -33.59 -15.35 -9.54
C VAL A 10 -34.75 -16.04 -8.84
N LEU A 11 -35.45 -16.92 -9.57
CA LEU A 11 -36.58 -17.74 -9.08
C LEU A 11 -36.21 -19.21 -8.85
N SER A 12 -34.98 -19.53 -8.46
CA SER A 12 -34.65 -20.91 -8.04
C SER A 12 -33.48 -20.94 -7.08
N PHE A 13 -33.78 -21.36 -5.84
CA PHE A 13 -32.89 -21.81 -4.75
C PHE A 13 -31.39 -21.73 -5.04
N GLY A 14 -30.80 -20.61 -4.64
CA GLY A 14 -29.36 -20.44 -4.49
C GLY A 14 -29.19 -19.16 -3.70
N SER A 15 -28.84 -19.27 -2.43
CA SER A 15 -28.51 -18.12 -1.58
C SER A 15 -27.29 -17.42 -2.18
N SER A 16 -27.56 -16.45 -3.06
CA SER A 16 -26.55 -15.57 -3.63
C SER A 16 -26.11 -14.62 -2.53
N PHE A 17 -25.01 -14.96 -1.86
CA PHE A 17 -24.34 -14.07 -0.93
C PHE A 17 -23.75 -12.92 -1.76
N CYS A 18 -24.47 -11.79 -1.81
CA CYS A 18 -23.93 -10.57 -2.38
C CYS A 18 -22.93 -10.02 -1.36
N SER A 19 -21.68 -10.43 -1.45
CA SER A 19 -20.60 -9.80 -0.71
C SER A 19 -20.41 -8.40 -1.29
N SER A 20 -20.69 -7.37 -0.49
CA SER A 20 -20.10 -6.06 -0.73
C SER A 20 -18.63 -6.15 -0.32
N GLN A 21 -17.77 -6.51 -1.26
CA GLN A 21 -16.36 -6.19 -1.12
C GLN A 21 -16.28 -4.68 -1.35
N ASP A 22 -16.02 -3.89 -0.31
CA ASP A 22 -15.63 -2.50 -0.52
C ASP A 22 -14.29 -2.57 -1.27
N ASP A 23 -14.31 -2.19 -2.54
CA ASP A 23 -13.12 -2.21 -3.39
C ASP A 23 -12.00 -1.40 -2.69
N LEU A 24 -10.80 -1.97 -2.66
CA LEU A 24 -9.62 -1.30 -2.11
C LEU A 24 -9.27 -0.09 -2.99
N PRO A 25 -8.75 1.01 -2.42
CA PRO A 25 -8.38 2.18 -3.22
C PRO A 25 -7.19 1.84 -4.11
N GLU A 26 -7.35 2.03 -5.42
CA GLU A 26 -6.28 1.82 -6.41
C GLU A 26 -5.97 3.11 -7.17
N ILE A 27 -4.70 3.32 -7.51
CA ILE A 27 -4.24 4.46 -8.30
C ILE A 27 -3.11 4.08 -9.25
N ASP A 28 -3.13 4.63 -10.45
CA ASP A 28 -2.03 4.48 -11.41
C ASP A 28 -0.99 5.58 -11.17
N THR A 29 0.29 5.18 -11.09
CA THR A 29 1.44 6.10 -11.05
C THR A 29 2.26 5.96 -12.33
N PRO A 30 3.19 6.89 -12.63
CA PRO A 30 4.11 6.73 -13.76
C PRO A 30 4.96 5.45 -13.70
N LEU A 31 5.16 4.86 -12.51
CA LEU A 31 5.96 3.66 -12.29
C LEU A 31 5.12 2.38 -12.27
N GLY A 32 3.79 2.48 -12.20
CA GLY A 32 2.91 1.33 -12.14
C GLY A 32 1.73 1.54 -11.20
N ARG A 33 0.84 0.54 -11.15
CA ARG A 33 -0.38 0.58 -10.33
C ARG A 33 -0.08 0.31 -8.86
N VAL A 34 -0.75 1.03 -7.96
CA VAL A 34 -0.66 0.86 -6.51
C VAL A 34 -2.04 0.65 -5.93
N GLN A 35 -2.18 -0.35 -5.06
CA GLN A 35 -3.37 -0.61 -4.25
C GLN A 35 -3.07 -0.27 -2.79
N GLY A 36 -3.85 0.64 -2.22
CA GLY A 36 -3.81 0.98 -0.80
C GLY A 36 -4.92 0.28 -0.03
N TYR A 37 -5.25 0.82 1.13
CA TYR A 37 -6.34 0.32 1.97
C TYR A 37 -7.07 1.46 2.70
N TRP A 38 -8.30 1.21 3.13
CA TRP A 38 -9.10 2.20 3.86
C TRP A 38 -8.68 2.23 5.34
N LYS A 39 -8.37 3.42 5.86
CA LYS A 39 -8.02 3.66 7.26
C LYS A 39 -8.96 4.70 7.86
N THR A 40 -9.30 4.55 9.13
CA THR A 40 -10.18 5.49 9.85
C THR A 40 -9.46 6.05 11.06
N LEU A 41 -9.37 7.37 11.13
CA LEU A 41 -8.84 8.10 12.28
C LEU A 41 -9.85 9.16 12.71
N GLU A 42 -10.22 9.16 13.99
CA GLU A 42 -11.16 10.14 14.56
C GLU A 42 -12.49 10.26 13.79
N GLY A 43 -12.98 9.15 13.24
CA GLY A 43 -14.23 9.08 12.48
C GLY A 43 -14.12 9.54 11.01
N ILE A 44 -12.92 9.92 10.55
CA ILE A 44 -12.65 10.26 9.15
C ILE A 44 -12.00 9.05 8.47
N THR A 45 -12.64 8.56 7.42
CA THR A 45 -12.09 7.49 6.56
C THR A 45 -11.32 8.10 5.40
N TYR A 46 -10.11 7.60 5.16
CA TYR A 46 -9.24 8.00 4.07
C TYR A 46 -8.57 6.78 3.43
N ALA A 47 -8.17 6.92 2.16
CA ALA A 47 -7.34 5.93 1.49
C ALA A 47 -5.89 6.13 1.99
N ALA A 48 -5.29 5.08 2.51
CA ALA A 48 -3.89 5.05 2.93
C ALA A 48 -3.09 4.21 1.94
N PHE A 49 -1.97 4.74 1.47
CA PHE A 49 -1.01 4.01 0.67
C PHE A 49 0.33 4.04 1.41
N GLU A 50 0.66 2.95 2.09
CA GLU A 50 1.83 2.88 2.97
C GLU A 50 2.89 1.94 2.39
N GLY A 51 4.12 2.41 2.24
CA GLY A 51 5.22 1.59 1.71
C GLY A 51 5.37 1.64 0.18
N ILE A 52 5.11 2.78 -0.46
CA ILE A 52 5.39 2.94 -1.89
C ILE A 52 6.90 3.17 -2.10
N PRO A 53 7.63 2.32 -2.84
CA PRO A 53 9.04 2.54 -3.11
C PRO A 53 9.24 3.73 -4.06
N TYR A 54 10.18 4.62 -3.74
CA TYR A 54 10.50 5.77 -4.60
C TYR A 54 11.93 5.73 -5.17
N ALA A 55 12.77 4.83 -4.68
CA ALA A 55 14.15 4.64 -5.11
C ALA A 55 14.57 3.17 -4.93
N LYS A 56 15.67 2.76 -5.54
CA LYS A 56 16.26 1.44 -5.31
C LYS A 56 16.73 1.30 -3.85
N PRO A 57 16.71 0.08 -3.26
CA PRO A 57 17.25 -0.16 -1.94
C PRO A 57 18.74 0.28 -1.84
N PRO A 58 19.12 1.14 -0.87
CA PRO A 58 20.48 1.67 -0.74
C PRO A 58 21.41 0.68 -0.02
N VAL A 59 21.44 -0.56 -0.50
CA VAL A 59 22.19 -1.68 0.09
C VAL A 59 23.36 -2.10 -0.80
N GLY A 60 24.34 -2.79 -0.22
CA GLY A 60 25.51 -3.28 -0.95
C GLY A 60 26.31 -2.12 -1.57
N ASP A 61 26.51 -2.18 -2.88
CA ASP A 61 27.26 -1.18 -3.63
C ASP A 61 26.56 0.19 -3.70
N LEU A 62 25.26 0.26 -3.40
CA LEU A 62 24.49 1.51 -3.33
C LEU A 62 24.55 2.17 -1.95
N ARG A 63 25.21 1.55 -0.97
CA ARG A 63 25.31 2.13 0.39
C ARG A 63 26.18 3.39 0.35
N PHE A 64 25.65 4.47 0.93
CA PHE A 64 26.26 5.81 0.98
C PHE A 64 26.33 6.55 -0.36
N GLU A 65 25.71 5.99 -1.41
CA GLU A 65 25.56 6.65 -2.70
C GLU A 65 24.25 7.46 -2.76
N GLU A 66 24.12 8.29 -3.80
CA GLU A 66 22.87 8.99 -4.07
C GLU A 66 21.74 7.99 -4.41
N PRO A 67 20.49 8.24 -3.98
CA PRO A 67 19.37 7.36 -4.31
C PRO A 67 19.17 7.21 -5.82
N GLU A 68 19.18 5.97 -6.30
CA GLU A 68 18.89 5.68 -7.71
C GLU A 68 17.38 5.52 -7.95
N PRO A 69 16.84 5.98 -9.09
CA PRO A 69 15.45 5.72 -9.47
C PRO A 69 15.13 4.23 -9.51
N ILE A 70 13.96 3.84 -9.00
CA ILE A 70 13.45 2.47 -9.14
C ILE A 70 12.83 2.27 -10.52
N GLU A 71 12.91 1.03 -11.02
CA GLU A 71 12.25 0.64 -12.26
C GLU A 71 10.73 0.58 -12.09
N ALA A 72 10.02 0.81 -13.20
CA ALA A 72 8.58 0.60 -13.25
C ALA A 72 8.23 -0.89 -13.02
N TRP A 73 7.09 -1.14 -12.39
CA TRP A 73 6.55 -2.47 -12.12
C TRP A 73 5.30 -2.76 -12.97
N SER A 74 5.12 -4.03 -13.36
CA SER A 74 3.97 -4.47 -14.16
C SER A 74 2.76 -4.84 -13.32
N GLU A 75 3.00 -5.48 -12.18
CA GLU A 75 1.94 -5.97 -11.28
C GLU A 75 1.53 -4.90 -10.28
N THR A 76 0.26 -4.88 -9.87
CA THR A 76 -0.20 -3.95 -8.84
C THR A 76 0.62 -4.11 -7.57
N LEU A 77 1.22 -3.01 -7.10
CA LEU A 77 1.95 -2.95 -5.85
C LEU A 77 0.99 -2.77 -4.68
N GLU A 78 1.06 -3.66 -3.69
CA GLU A 78 0.29 -3.55 -2.44
C GLU A 78 1.01 -2.59 -1.47
N ALA A 79 0.43 -1.41 -1.24
CA ALA A 79 0.92 -0.38 -0.34
C ALA A 79 0.19 -0.45 1.02
N ASN A 80 0.53 -1.47 1.81
CA ASN A 80 -0.08 -1.76 3.10
C ASN A 80 0.94 -1.95 4.25
N THR A 81 2.21 -1.59 4.04
CA THR A 81 3.31 -1.90 4.96
C THR A 81 4.14 -0.66 5.27
N LEU A 82 4.42 -0.41 6.54
CA LEU A 82 5.29 0.69 6.98
C LEU A 82 6.74 0.22 7.04
N HIS A 83 7.65 1.07 6.53
CA HIS A 83 9.09 0.84 6.58
C HIS A 83 9.77 1.87 7.50
N THR A 84 10.90 1.48 8.09
CA THR A 84 11.68 2.35 8.98
C THR A 84 13.16 2.17 8.70
N CYS A 85 13.85 3.27 8.42
CA CYS A 85 15.29 3.26 8.23
C CYS A 85 16.03 2.90 9.52
N ILE A 86 17.17 2.24 9.36
CA ILE A 86 18.06 1.88 10.45
C ILE A 86 18.40 3.10 11.33
N GLN A 87 18.10 3.02 12.62
CA GLN A 87 18.34 4.10 13.57
C GLN A 87 18.45 3.59 15.00
N ALA A 88 19.10 4.39 15.85
CA ALA A 88 19.13 4.16 17.29
C ALA A 88 17.82 4.61 17.95
N GLY A 89 17.36 3.85 18.94
CA GLY A 89 16.15 4.17 19.69
C GLY A 89 16.28 5.49 20.46
N LEU A 90 15.32 6.40 20.29
CA LEU A 90 15.35 7.73 20.92
C LEU A 90 15.47 7.67 22.46
N ARG A 91 14.83 6.68 23.09
CA ARG A 91 14.82 6.47 24.55
C ARG A 91 15.75 5.35 25.03
N ALA A 92 16.33 4.60 24.11
CA ALA A 92 17.22 3.47 24.36
C ALA A 92 18.29 3.45 23.25
N PRO A 93 19.30 4.34 23.31
CA PRO A 93 20.27 4.54 22.24
C PRO A 93 21.09 3.28 21.89
N GLU A 94 21.19 2.33 22.83
CA GLU A 94 21.83 1.04 22.65
C GLU A 94 21.03 0.07 21.76
N THR A 95 19.73 0.34 21.57
CA THR A 95 18.86 -0.45 20.71
C THR A 95 18.90 0.11 19.30
N ILE A 96 19.40 -0.67 18.34
CA ILE A 96 19.34 -0.37 16.91
C ILE A 96 18.20 -1.16 16.28
N SER A 97 17.37 -0.49 15.47
CA SER A 97 16.22 -1.09 14.78
C SER A 97 16.03 -0.49 13.39
N GLY A 98 15.24 -1.15 12.55
CA GLY A 98 14.98 -0.75 11.16
C GLY A 98 15.89 -1.46 10.18
N GLU A 99 15.70 -1.15 8.90
CA GLU A 99 16.38 -1.80 7.77
C GLU A 99 17.04 -0.74 6.89
N GLU A 100 18.03 -1.14 6.09
CA GLU A 100 18.63 -0.24 5.09
C GLU A 100 17.73 -0.10 3.87
N ASP A 101 16.97 -1.16 3.53
CA ASP A 101 15.91 -1.08 2.53
C ASP A 101 14.70 -0.34 3.13
N CYS A 102 14.75 0.98 3.06
CA CYS A 102 13.77 1.86 3.73
C CYS A 102 13.34 3.07 2.90
N LEU A 103 13.70 3.13 1.61
CA LEU A 103 13.36 4.26 0.72
C LEU A 103 11.92 4.14 0.18
N TYR A 104 10.98 4.24 1.12
CA TYR A 104 9.54 4.18 0.88
C TYR A 104 8.85 5.45 1.37
N ILE A 105 7.71 5.77 0.77
CA ILE A 105 6.85 6.89 1.17
C ILE A 105 5.42 6.43 1.41
N ASN A 106 4.68 7.24 2.18
CA ASN A 106 3.28 7.00 2.49
C ASN A 106 2.45 8.19 2.00
N VAL A 107 1.25 7.91 1.46
CA VAL A 107 0.27 8.91 0.97
C VAL A 107 -1.05 8.72 1.70
#